data_AF-A0A6B1I7E7-F1
#
_entry.id   AF-A0A6B1I7E7-F1
#
_cell.length_a   1.000
_cell.length_b   1.000
_cell.length_c   1.000
_cell.angle_alpha   90.00
_cell.angle_beta   90.00
_cell.angle_gamma   90.00
#
_symmetry.space_group_name_H-M   'P 1'
#
loop_
_entity.id
_entity.type
_entity.pdbx_description
1 polymer ?
#
loop_
_entity_poly.entity_id
_entity_poly.type
_entity_poly.pdbx_seq_one_letter_code
_entity_poly.pdbx_strand_id
1 'polypeptide(L)'
;MREEDPPPIEYGSIFDEADIIFLDYDLLDVDEDSYITGQELAYLVRCYSSCGLIVVMNEGEVVGRPTFELRLETPIDHFADLRISSTHLGNPGLWSDDFIGYRPWAWPILSKEVASFAARVEIVRERLDESVLETLKLNDLSDWLSQRAVEALGIRGSLKQLTEITFQDVVAPGSTLGIRSKDVLDGSQIPRVAAARVSRWLKSLVLPAQDPFIDAPHLVSRFPSLIERWREISGWNKTATLTSDLTALGLGHTPVSDSVIDLSPWNDHALWLWSSVRENRDIPEVSDPWGSEQGPVVFLEDLSQFIRRDAALGFASQVPSMHDIRFVLATNTSGAARLLKREKKRAKARGVEWDPCDPTSVTPYPSTLLAE
;
A
#
# COMPACT_ATOMS: atom_id res chain seq x y z
N MET A 1 43.17 -14.65 -29.05
CA MET A 1 43.28 -13.98 -27.74
C MET A 1 42.02 -14.33 -26.99
N ARG A 2 42.12 -14.99 -25.83
CA ARG A 2 40.98 -15.06 -24.90
C ARG A 2 40.85 -13.66 -24.33
N GLU A 3 39.69 -13.02 -24.49
CA GLU A 3 39.37 -11.83 -23.69
C GLU A 3 39.55 -12.26 -22.24
N GLU A 4 40.48 -11.63 -21.55
CA GLU A 4 40.61 -11.79 -20.10
C GLU A 4 39.30 -11.29 -19.51
N ASP A 5 38.64 -12.12 -18.70
CA ASP A 5 37.44 -11.70 -17.97
C ASP A 5 37.80 -10.41 -17.22
N PRO A 6 37.03 -9.32 -17.39
CA PRO A 6 37.32 -8.07 -16.70
C PRO A 6 37.39 -8.35 -15.19
N PRO A 7 38.32 -7.71 -14.47
CA PRO A 7 38.45 -7.92 -13.04
C PRO A 7 37.08 -7.71 -12.35
N PRO A 8 36.74 -8.52 -11.33
CA PRO A 8 35.50 -8.35 -10.60
C PRO A 8 35.50 -6.94 -10.01
N ILE A 9 34.52 -6.15 -10.41
CA ILE A 9 34.51 -4.76 -10.01
C ILE A 9 33.80 -4.68 -8.66
N GLU A 10 34.58 -4.46 -7.60
CA GLU A 10 34.05 -4.14 -6.27
C GLU A 10 33.43 -2.73 -6.30
N TYR A 11 32.20 -2.63 -6.80
CA TYR A 11 31.43 -1.41 -6.73
C TYR A 11 30.58 -1.42 -5.46
N GLY A 12 31.16 -0.92 -4.36
CA GLY A 12 30.37 -0.38 -3.27
C GLY A 12 29.95 1.05 -3.62
N SER A 13 28.65 1.33 -3.63
CA SER A 13 28.09 2.66 -3.73
C SER A 13 27.61 3.13 -2.35
N ILE A 14 27.47 4.44 -2.15
CA ILE A 14 26.89 4.99 -0.92
C ILE A 14 25.43 4.53 -0.68
N PHE A 15 24.77 4.02 -1.72
CA PHE A 15 23.41 3.52 -1.65
C PHE A 15 23.31 2.13 -1.02
N ASP A 16 24.41 1.37 -1.01
CA ASP A 16 24.43 0.00 -0.51
C ASP A 16 24.17 -0.09 1.00
N GLU A 17 24.54 0.97 1.73
CA GLU A 17 24.39 1.08 3.18
C GLU A 17 23.05 1.73 3.60
N ALA A 18 22.24 2.20 2.65
CA ALA A 18 21.04 2.95 2.95
C ALA A 18 19.81 2.05 3.17
N ASP A 19 19.20 2.13 4.35
CA ASP A 19 17.92 1.45 4.62
C ASP A 19 16.78 2.06 3.79
N ILE A 20 16.78 3.38 3.61
CA ILE A 20 15.78 4.13 2.85
C ILE A 20 16.49 5.23 2.08
N ILE A 21 16.19 5.34 0.79
CA ILE A 21 16.66 6.42 -0.08
C ILE A 21 15.47 7.30 -0.46
N PHE A 22 15.61 8.60 -0.26
CA PHE A 22 14.66 9.61 -0.73
C PHE A 22 15.24 10.29 -1.96
N LEU A 23 14.54 10.20 -3.09
CA LEU A 23 14.94 10.78 -4.36
C LEU A 23 13.96 11.88 -4.72
N ASP A 24 14.44 13.11 -4.93
CA ASP A 24 13.62 14.12 -5.60
C ASP A 24 13.40 13.70 -7.07
N TYR A 25 12.21 13.94 -7.60
CA TYR A 25 11.88 13.58 -8.98
C TYR A 25 12.61 14.45 -10.01
N ASP A 26 12.72 15.76 -9.77
CA ASP A 26 13.23 16.70 -10.78
C ASP A 26 14.77 16.75 -10.82
N LEU A 27 15.44 16.29 -9.75
CA LEU A 27 16.92 16.25 -9.62
C LEU A 27 17.62 17.51 -10.18
N LEU A 28 17.08 18.69 -9.84
CA LEU A 28 17.63 19.97 -10.29
C LEU A 28 19.14 20.05 -9.92
N ASP A 29 19.92 20.63 -10.83
CA ASP A 29 21.37 20.89 -10.68
C ASP A 29 22.32 19.67 -10.78
N VAL A 30 21.86 18.48 -11.17
CA VAL A 30 22.75 17.30 -11.33
C VAL A 30 23.58 17.38 -12.62
N ASP A 31 22.98 17.79 -13.74
CA ASP A 31 23.66 18.06 -15.02
C ASP A 31 22.70 18.82 -15.95
N GLU A 32 23.08 20.00 -16.46
CA GLU A 32 22.22 20.80 -17.36
C GLU A 32 21.91 20.05 -18.67
N ASP A 33 22.76 19.08 -19.05
CA ASP A 33 22.63 18.31 -20.29
C ASP A 33 22.00 16.91 -20.08
N SER A 34 21.83 16.45 -18.84
CA SER A 34 21.26 15.13 -18.53
C SER A 34 19.83 15.25 -17.99
N TYR A 35 18.87 14.65 -18.71
CA TYR A 35 17.45 14.59 -18.30
C TYR A 35 17.18 13.44 -17.31
N ILE A 36 18.12 13.17 -16.38
CA ILE A 36 17.91 12.10 -15.42
C ILE A 36 16.84 12.51 -14.39
N THR A 37 15.77 11.73 -14.32
CA THR A 37 14.72 11.93 -13.31
C THR A 37 14.95 11.05 -12.08
N GLY A 38 14.29 11.38 -10.97
CA GLY A 38 14.28 10.54 -9.77
C GLY A 38 13.76 9.12 -10.03
N GLN A 39 12.88 8.91 -11.02
CA GLN A 39 12.45 7.56 -11.41
C GLN A 39 13.53 6.78 -12.15
N GLU A 40 14.31 7.45 -13.02
CA GLU A 40 15.46 6.83 -13.67
C GLU A 40 16.55 6.49 -12.67
N LEU A 41 16.81 7.37 -11.71
CA LEU A 41 17.72 7.08 -10.62
C LEU A 41 17.19 5.95 -9.71
N ALA A 42 15.88 5.90 -9.42
CA ALA A 42 15.27 4.79 -8.68
C ALA A 42 15.47 3.44 -9.37
N TYR A 43 15.35 3.40 -10.70
CA TYR A 43 15.67 2.21 -11.49
C TYR A 43 17.13 1.78 -11.29
N LEU A 44 18.08 2.70 -11.46
CA LEU A 44 19.52 2.41 -11.31
C LEU A 44 19.84 1.92 -9.89
N VAL A 45 19.32 2.62 -8.88
CA VAL A 45 19.50 2.28 -7.47
C VAL A 45 18.91 0.89 -7.17
N ARG A 46 17.70 0.58 -7.64
CA ARG A 46 17.08 -0.74 -7.41
C ARG A 46 17.85 -1.88 -8.08
N CYS A 47 18.39 -1.65 -9.28
CA CYS A 47 19.08 -2.65 -10.08
C CYS A 47 20.55 -2.86 -9.67
N TYR A 48 21.22 -1.82 -9.18
CA TYR A 48 22.67 -1.82 -9.00
C TYR A 48 23.13 -1.42 -7.58
N SER A 49 22.24 -1.46 -6.59
CA SER A 49 22.61 -1.25 -5.18
C SER A 49 21.87 -2.17 -4.19
N SER A 50 22.43 -2.31 -2.99
CA SER A 50 21.83 -3.06 -1.89
C SER A 50 20.85 -2.26 -1.00
N CYS A 51 20.47 -1.04 -1.39
CA CYS A 51 19.55 -0.20 -0.61
C CYS A 51 18.24 -0.89 -0.20
N GLY A 52 17.66 -0.54 0.94
CA GLY A 52 16.36 -1.09 1.35
C GLY A 52 15.22 -0.55 0.47
N LEU A 53 14.58 0.52 0.93
CA LEU A 53 13.44 1.14 0.27
C LEU A 53 13.85 2.36 -0.55
N ILE A 54 13.12 2.60 -1.63
CA ILE A 54 13.28 3.77 -2.50
C ILE A 54 11.99 4.58 -2.47
N VAL A 55 12.08 5.82 -2.04
CA VAL A 55 10.97 6.76 -1.99
C VAL A 55 11.23 7.89 -2.98
N VAL A 56 10.41 8.00 -4.01
CA VAL A 56 10.47 9.13 -4.95
C VAL A 56 9.54 10.24 -4.48
N MET A 57 10.06 11.46 -4.46
CA MET A 57 9.37 12.64 -3.96
C MET A 57 9.04 13.61 -5.08
N ASN A 58 7.98 14.40 -4.90
CA ASN A 58 7.66 15.56 -5.75
C ASN A 58 7.39 15.22 -7.24
N GLU A 59 7.03 13.98 -7.56
CA GLU A 59 6.71 13.60 -8.94
C GLU A 59 5.34 14.16 -9.38
N GLY A 60 5.34 15.02 -10.40
CA GLY A 60 4.15 15.61 -11.01
C GLY A 60 3.55 16.79 -10.22
N GLU A 61 2.24 17.04 -10.35
CA GLU A 61 1.52 18.16 -9.69
C GLU A 61 1.44 18.06 -8.15
N VAL A 62 2.19 17.13 -7.53
CA VAL A 62 2.23 16.88 -6.08
C VAL A 62 3.15 17.88 -5.34
N VAL A 63 3.69 18.88 -6.05
CA VAL A 63 4.52 19.93 -5.45
C VAL A 63 3.67 20.85 -4.57
N GLY A 64 3.86 20.73 -3.26
CA GLY A 64 3.37 21.70 -2.27
C GLY A 64 1.94 21.52 -1.78
N ARG A 65 1.23 20.44 -2.12
CA ARG A 65 -0.08 20.11 -1.51
C ARG A 65 -0.22 18.62 -1.22
N PRO A 66 -0.81 18.24 -0.07
CA PRO A 66 -1.19 16.86 0.20
C PRO A 66 -2.38 16.48 -0.68
N THR A 67 -2.12 16.10 -1.94
CA THR A 67 -3.15 15.59 -2.83
C THR A 67 -3.22 14.07 -2.70
N PHE A 68 -4.35 13.58 -2.20
CA PHE A 68 -4.67 12.17 -2.27
C PHE A 68 -4.98 11.76 -3.72
N GLU A 69 -4.36 10.69 -4.20
CA GLU A 69 -4.60 10.15 -5.54
C GLU A 69 -5.95 9.43 -5.58
N LEU A 70 -6.99 10.10 -6.07
CA LEU A 70 -8.36 9.57 -6.12
C LEU A 70 -8.52 8.40 -7.10
N ARG A 71 -7.56 8.16 -7.99
CA ARG A 71 -7.62 6.99 -8.88
C ARG A 71 -7.27 5.70 -8.14
N LEU A 72 -6.56 5.81 -7.02
CA LEU A 72 -5.90 4.69 -6.32
C LEU A 72 -4.96 3.88 -7.22
N GLU A 73 -4.53 4.46 -8.35
CA GLU A 73 -3.61 3.84 -9.27
C GLU A 73 -2.18 4.20 -8.88
N THR A 74 -1.37 3.19 -8.62
CA THR A 74 0.09 3.37 -8.57
C THR A 74 0.68 2.87 -9.88
N PRO A 75 1.48 3.68 -10.59
CA PRO A 75 2.18 3.24 -11.79
C PRO A 75 3.00 1.99 -11.52
N ILE A 76 2.70 0.92 -12.27
CA ILE A 76 3.28 -0.39 -12.03
C ILE A 76 4.73 -0.47 -12.53
N ASP A 77 5.08 0.34 -13.51
CA ASP A 77 6.38 0.44 -14.16
C ASP A 77 7.42 1.24 -13.35
N HIS A 78 7.02 1.94 -12.28
CA HIS A 78 7.93 2.69 -11.43
C HIS A 78 8.74 1.77 -10.51
N PHE A 79 10.03 2.08 -10.33
CA PHE A 79 10.99 1.29 -9.53
C PHE A 79 11.13 1.77 -8.08
N ALA A 80 10.59 2.95 -7.76
CA ALA A 80 10.37 3.36 -6.38
C ALA A 80 9.45 2.35 -5.67
N ASP A 81 9.48 2.29 -4.34
CA ASP A 81 8.54 1.55 -3.48
C ASP A 81 7.40 2.45 -3.00
N LEU A 82 7.66 3.74 -2.82
CA LEU A 82 6.67 4.74 -2.43
C LEU A 82 6.85 6.05 -3.18
N ARG A 83 5.74 6.77 -3.39
CA ARG A 83 5.70 8.10 -4.01
C ARG A 83 5.00 9.07 -3.07
N ILE A 84 5.66 10.18 -2.73
CA ILE A 84 5.10 11.19 -1.81
C ILE A 84 5.50 12.61 -2.21
N SER A 85 4.89 13.62 -1.57
CA SER A 85 5.46 14.97 -1.55
C SER A 85 6.57 15.02 -0.52
N SER A 86 7.61 15.82 -0.74
CA SER A 86 8.65 16.10 0.27
C SER A 86 8.05 16.67 1.57
N THR A 87 6.92 17.38 1.47
CA THR A 87 6.17 17.89 2.64
C THR A 87 5.63 16.77 3.53
N HIS A 88 5.48 15.55 3.02
CA HIS A 88 5.01 14.39 3.79
C HIS A 88 6.11 13.70 4.59
N LEU A 89 7.39 14.05 4.41
CA LEU A 89 8.46 13.42 5.20
C LEU A 89 8.30 13.66 6.70
N GLY A 90 7.74 14.80 7.10
CA GLY A 90 7.45 15.11 8.50
C GLY A 90 6.17 14.46 9.03
N ASN A 91 5.41 13.73 8.20
CA ASN A 91 4.13 13.16 8.60
C ASN A 91 4.33 11.92 9.49
N PRO A 92 3.86 11.93 10.76
CA PRO A 92 4.05 10.81 11.69
C PRO A 92 3.45 9.48 11.18
N GLY A 93 2.40 9.55 10.35
CA GLY A 93 1.72 8.37 9.78
C GLY A 93 2.55 7.61 8.75
N LEU A 94 3.64 8.20 8.25
CA LEU A 94 4.63 7.53 7.40
C LEU A 94 5.63 6.70 8.22
N TRP A 95 5.79 7.01 9.51
CA TRP A 95 6.84 6.45 10.37
C TRP A 95 6.30 5.58 11.51
N SER A 96 5.03 5.72 11.86
CA SER A 96 4.42 5.05 13.02
C SER A 96 2.92 4.84 12.86
N ASP A 97 2.36 3.94 13.68
CA ASP A 97 0.92 3.74 13.83
C ASP A 97 0.23 4.84 14.67
N ASP A 98 1.00 5.63 15.43
CA ASP A 98 0.47 6.72 16.27
C ASP A 98 0.52 8.05 15.51
N PHE A 99 -0.51 8.29 14.69
CA PHE A 99 -0.60 9.47 13.84
C PHE A 99 -1.95 10.16 13.96
N ILE A 100 -2.03 11.38 13.43
CA ILE A 100 -3.30 12.04 13.13
C ILE A 100 -3.34 12.64 11.75
N GLY A 101 -4.55 12.61 11.22
CA GLY A 101 -4.98 13.34 10.05
C GLY A 101 -4.56 12.62 8.80
N TYR A 102 -3.93 13.35 7.88
CA TYR A 102 -3.63 12.81 6.57
C TYR A 102 -2.69 11.61 6.67
N ARG A 103 -3.17 10.45 6.26
CA ARG A 103 -2.44 9.19 6.27
C ARG A 103 -3.17 8.25 5.31
N PRO A 104 -2.82 8.29 4.02
CA PRO A 104 -3.37 7.38 3.03
C PRO A 104 -3.31 5.92 3.50
N TRP A 105 -4.39 5.17 3.33
CA TRP A 105 -4.44 3.76 3.74
C TRP A 105 -3.38 2.90 3.04
N ALA A 106 -3.06 3.24 1.79
CA ALA A 106 -2.01 2.59 1.02
C ALA A 106 -0.57 2.89 1.50
N TRP A 107 -0.37 3.83 2.43
CA TRP A 107 0.98 4.12 2.93
C TRP A 107 1.46 3.03 3.88
N PRO A 108 2.67 2.48 3.65
CA PRO A 108 3.30 1.63 4.62
C PRO A 108 3.87 2.46 5.78
N ILE A 109 4.19 1.77 6.87
CA ILE A 109 5.05 2.33 7.92
C ILE A 109 6.49 2.05 7.50
N LEU A 110 7.22 3.08 7.07
CA LEU A 110 8.54 2.92 6.44
C LEU A 110 9.52 2.11 7.29
N SER A 111 9.55 2.34 8.60
CA SER A 111 10.42 1.61 9.53
C SER A 111 10.14 0.10 9.57
N LYS A 112 8.87 -0.32 9.45
CA LYS A 112 8.50 -1.73 9.36
C LYS A 112 8.74 -2.28 7.95
N GLU A 113 8.48 -1.48 6.93
CA GLU A 113 8.59 -1.88 5.53
C GLU A 113 10.04 -2.20 5.12
N VAL A 114 11.05 -1.57 5.74
CA VAL A 114 12.47 -1.95 5.55
C VAL A 114 12.70 -3.41 5.95
N ALA A 115 12.23 -3.80 7.15
CA ALA A 115 12.36 -5.17 7.63
C ALA A 115 11.54 -6.15 6.78
N SER A 116 10.31 -5.78 6.41
CA SER A 116 9.47 -6.58 5.50
C SER A 116 10.13 -6.76 4.14
N PHE A 117 10.76 -5.72 3.59
CA PHE A 117 11.49 -5.82 2.33
C PHE A 117 12.65 -6.79 2.43
N ALA A 118 13.50 -6.68 3.45
CA ALA A 118 14.59 -7.62 3.67
C ALA A 118 14.07 -9.08 3.75
N ALA A 119 13.00 -9.32 4.51
CA ALA A 119 12.39 -10.65 4.61
C ALA A 119 11.85 -11.17 3.25
N ARG A 120 11.22 -10.31 2.44
CA ARG A 120 10.80 -10.68 1.07
C ARG A 120 12.00 -11.07 0.20
N VAL A 121 13.09 -10.32 0.27
CA VAL A 121 14.32 -10.64 -0.49
C VAL A 121 14.87 -12.01 -0.12
N GLU A 122 14.90 -12.35 1.17
CA GLU A 122 15.35 -13.67 1.63
C GLU A 122 14.46 -14.80 1.06
N ILE A 123 13.14 -14.65 1.14
CA ILE A 123 12.18 -15.62 0.59
C ILE A 123 12.40 -15.80 -0.92
N VAL A 124 12.51 -14.70 -1.66
CA VAL A 124 12.69 -14.75 -3.12
C VAL A 124 14.04 -15.34 -3.48
N ARG A 125 15.11 -15.10 -2.71
CA ARG A 125 16.43 -15.67 -2.99
C ARG A 125 16.41 -17.19 -2.91
N GLU A 126 15.68 -17.75 -1.95
CA GLU A 126 15.55 -19.20 -1.78
C GLU A 126 14.61 -19.84 -2.82
N ARG A 127 13.72 -19.05 -3.43
CA ARG A 127 12.59 -19.53 -4.24
C ARG A 127 12.51 -18.89 -5.62
N LEU A 128 13.64 -18.48 -6.17
CA LEU A 128 13.69 -17.66 -7.38
C LEU A 128 13.01 -18.34 -8.59
N ASP A 129 13.13 -19.67 -8.66
CA ASP A 129 12.55 -20.53 -9.70
C ASP A 129 11.15 -21.07 -9.35
N GLU A 130 10.61 -20.75 -8.16
CA GLU A 130 9.25 -21.15 -7.78
C GLU A 130 8.20 -20.19 -8.35
N SER A 131 6.98 -20.69 -8.52
CA SER A 131 5.84 -19.87 -8.94
C SER A 131 5.55 -18.76 -7.95
N VAL A 132 5.32 -17.54 -8.46
CA VAL A 132 4.96 -16.37 -7.65
C VAL A 132 3.64 -16.63 -6.94
N LEU A 133 2.63 -17.15 -7.65
CA LEU A 133 1.32 -17.42 -7.06
C LEU A 133 1.40 -18.54 -6.03
N GLU A 134 2.20 -19.58 -6.26
CA GLU A 134 2.37 -20.66 -5.28
C GLU A 134 3.03 -20.16 -4.00
N THR A 135 4.10 -19.39 -4.14
CA THR A 135 4.83 -18.81 -3.00
C THR A 135 3.94 -17.89 -2.17
N LEU A 136 3.07 -17.12 -2.82
CA LEU A 136 2.09 -16.25 -2.16
C LEU A 136 0.82 -16.97 -1.73
N LYS A 137 0.67 -18.28 -2.01
CA LYS A 137 -0.53 -19.10 -1.76
C LYS A 137 -1.79 -18.58 -2.48
N LEU A 138 -1.62 -18.08 -3.71
CA LEU A 138 -2.66 -17.47 -4.54
C LEU A 138 -3.04 -18.31 -5.77
N ASN A 139 -2.57 -19.55 -5.86
CA ASN A 139 -2.82 -20.43 -7.01
C ASN A 139 -4.32 -20.56 -7.34
N ASP A 140 -5.15 -20.75 -6.31
CA ASP A 140 -6.60 -20.94 -6.46
C ASP A 140 -7.35 -19.63 -6.76
N LEU A 141 -6.64 -18.50 -6.78
CA LEU A 141 -7.22 -17.16 -6.98
C LEU A 141 -6.88 -16.58 -8.36
N SER A 142 -6.26 -17.34 -9.26
CA SER A 142 -5.89 -16.86 -10.60
C SER A 142 -7.08 -16.26 -11.36
N ASP A 143 -8.26 -16.88 -11.22
CA ASP A 143 -9.49 -16.48 -11.91
C ASP A 143 -10.13 -15.22 -11.31
N TRP A 144 -9.68 -14.81 -10.13
CA TRP A 144 -10.14 -13.62 -9.41
C TRP A 144 -9.24 -12.40 -9.62
N LEU A 145 -8.09 -12.60 -10.25
CA LEU A 145 -7.19 -11.50 -10.58
C LEU A 145 -7.74 -10.73 -11.78
N SER A 146 -7.68 -9.40 -11.69
CA SER A 146 -8.04 -8.55 -12.83
C SER A 146 -7.11 -8.82 -14.01
N GLN A 147 -7.60 -8.63 -15.24
CA GLN A 147 -6.79 -8.79 -16.45
C GLN A 147 -5.49 -7.99 -16.39
N ARG A 148 -5.55 -6.76 -15.86
CA ARG A 148 -4.36 -5.91 -15.66
C ARG A 148 -3.35 -6.52 -14.69
N ALA A 149 -3.81 -7.14 -13.59
CA ALA A 149 -2.93 -7.85 -12.67
C ALA A 149 -2.27 -9.07 -13.32
N VAL A 150 -3.02 -9.82 -14.13
CA VAL A 150 -2.49 -10.97 -14.89
C VAL A 150 -1.46 -10.53 -15.93
N GLU A 151 -1.77 -9.49 -16.72
CA GLU A 151 -0.87 -8.94 -17.75
C GLU A 151 0.41 -8.33 -17.17
N ALA A 152 0.36 -7.77 -15.96
CA ALA A 152 1.52 -7.22 -15.29
C ALA A 152 2.54 -8.31 -14.90
N LEU A 153 2.11 -9.48 -14.41
CA LEU A 153 3.01 -10.60 -14.15
C LEU A 153 3.43 -11.35 -15.42
N GLY A 154 2.60 -11.30 -16.45
CA GLY A 154 2.83 -12.03 -17.70
C GLY A 154 4.10 -11.59 -18.43
N ILE A 155 4.76 -12.55 -19.09
CA ILE A 155 5.82 -12.28 -20.06
C ILE A 155 5.18 -12.14 -21.44
N ARG A 156 5.36 -10.98 -22.08
CA ARG A 156 4.81 -10.72 -23.40
C ARG A 156 5.34 -11.75 -24.41
N GLY A 157 4.42 -12.50 -25.04
CA GLY A 157 4.76 -13.52 -26.04
C GLY A 157 5.13 -14.89 -25.46
N SER A 158 5.10 -15.06 -24.14
CA SER A 158 5.21 -16.37 -23.50
C SER A 158 3.90 -17.14 -23.58
N LEU A 159 3.99 -18.47 -23.66
CA LEU A 159 2.85 -19.40 -23.53
C LEU A 159 2.64 -19.87 -22.09
N LYS A 160 3.49 -19.44 -21.14
CA LYS A 160 3.37 -19.82 -19.74
C LYS A 160 2.02 -19.37 -19.17
N GLN A 161 1.40 -20.24 -18.40
CA GLN A 161 0.23 -19.88 -17.62
C GLN A 161 0.64 -19.02 -16.43
N LEU A 162 -0.29 -18.25 -15.88
CA LEU A 162 -0.01 -17.37 -14.74
C LEU A 162 0.57 -18.13 -13.53
N THR A 163 0.09 -19.34 -13.30
CA THR A 163 0.54 -20.25 -12.22
C THR A 163 1.95 -20.79 -12.44
N GLU A 164 2.52 -20.64 -13.63
CA GLU A 164 3.88 -21.09 -14.00
C GLU A 164 4.91 -19.94 -13.98
N ILE A 165 4.47 -18.69 -13.76
CA ILE A 165 5.36 -17.52 -13.73
C ILE A 165 6.16 -17.52 -12.44
N THR A 166 7.48 -17.56 -12.57
CA THR A 166 8.42 -17.56 -11.44
C THR A 166 8.89 -16.14 -11.07
N PHE A 167 9.59 -15.99 -9.94
CA PHE A 167 10.21 -14.70 -9.61
C PHE A 167 11.27 -14.29 -10.63
N GLN A 168 11.99 -15.26 -11.21
CA GLN A 168 12.95 -14.98 -12.28
C GLN A 168 12.28 -14.46 -13.56
N ASP A 169 11.12 -15.03 -13.92
CA ASP A 169 10.33 -14.59 -15.06
C ASP A 169 9.89 -13.12 -14.91
N VAL A 170 9.48 -12.72 -13.70
CA VAL A 170 9.00 -11.36 -13.40
C VAL A 170 10.06 -10.30 -13.73
N VAL A 171 11.33 -10.58 -13.46
CA VAL A 171 12.43 -9.63 -13.70
C VAL A 171 13.11 -9.78 -15.06
N ALA A 172 12.73 -10.80 -15.83
CA ALA A 172 13.34 -11.09 -17.12
C ALA A 172 13.17 -9.92 -18.12
N PRO A 173 14.15 -9.66 -18.99
CA PRO A 173 14.01 -8.74 -20.11
C PRO A 173 12.73 -9.01 -20.93
N GLY A 174 11.89 -7.99 -21.10
CA GLY A 174 10.64 -8.08 -21.86
C GLY A 174 9.40 -8.47 -21.04
N SER A 175 9.55 -8.79 -19.76
CA SER A 175 8.45 -8.78 -18.79
C SER A 175 7.95 -7.34 -18.58
N THR A 176 6.65 -7.16 -18.34
CA THR A 176 6.06 -5.86 -17.98
C THR A 176 6.68 -5.29 -16.69
N LEU A 177 7.03 -6.18 -15.77
CA LEU A 177 7.71 -5.84 -14.51
C LEU A 177 9.23 -5.97 -14.58
N GLY A 178 9.77 -6.34 -15.74
CA GLY A 178 11.16 -6.68 -15.95
C GLY A 178 12.10 -5.47 -15.96
N ILE A 179 13.39 -5.77 -16.06
CA ILE A 179 14.43 -4.78 -16.33
C ILE A 179 14.45 -4.37 -17.80
N ARG A 180 15.20 -3.29 -18.10
CA ARG A 180 15.43 -2.85 -19.48
C ARG A 180 16.17 -3.93 -20.27
N SER A 181 15.85 -4.08 -21.55
CA SER A 181 16.28 -5.22 -22.36
C SER A 181 17.78 -5.37 -22.59
N LYS A 182 18.56 -4.30 -22.36
CA LYS A 182 20.03 -4.29 -22.51
C LYS A 182 20.76 -4.42 -21.18
N ASP A 183 20.03 -4.42 -20.08
CA ASP A 183 20.61 -4.42 -18.75
C ASP A 183 20.82 -5.85 -18.29
N VAL A 184 21.90 -6.07 -17.55
CA VAL A 184 22.25 -7.36 -16.97
C VAL A 184 22.43 -7.12 -15.48
N LEU A 185 21.63 -7.82 -14.69
CA LEU A 185 21.76 -7.80 -13.23
C LEU A 185 22.78 -8.82 -12.78
N ASP A 186 23.51 -8.48 -11.72
CA ASP A 186 24.22 -9.50 -10.96
C ASP A 186 23.22 -10.45 -10.29
N GLY A 187 23.63 -11.71 -10.11
CA GLY A 187 22.79 -12.75 -9.50
C GLY A 187 22.29 -12.37 -8.10
N SER A 188 23.06 -11.56 -7.35
CA SER A 188 22.64 -11.07 -6.03
C SER A 188 21.52 -10.02 -6.07
N GLN A 189 21.37 -9.31 -7.20
CA GLN A 189 20.38 -8.24 -7.36
C GLN A 189 19.03 -8.77 -7.83
N ILE A 190 19.03 -9.89 -8.56
CA ILE A 190 17.80 -10.50 -9.10
C ILE A 190 16.72 -10.72 -8.03
N PRO A 191 17.00 -11.35 -6.86
CA PRO A 191 15.98 -11.53 -5.81
C PRO A 191 15.44 -10.21 -5.26
N ARG A 192 16.30 -9.18 -5.18
CA ARG A 192 15.97 -7.87 -4.64
C ARG A 192 15.00 -7.12 -5.54
N VAL A 193 15.32 -7.09 -6.84
CA VAL A 193 14.43 -6.53 -7.85
C VAL A 193 13.12 -7.31 -7.88
N ALA A 194 13.16 -8.65 -7.94
CA ALA A 194 11.96 -9.48 -7.98
C ALA A 194 11.03 -9.25 -6.77
N ALA A 195 11.59 -9.20 -5.55
CA ALA A 195 10.83 -8.89 -4.35
C ALA A 195 10.14 -7.52 -4.41
N ALA A 196 10.84 -6.48 -4.86
CA ALA A 196 10.27 -5.14 -5.01
C ALA A 196 9.15 -5.12 -6.08
N ARG A 197 9.37 -5.76 -7.22
CA ARG A 197 8.41 -5.80 -8.34
C ARG A 197 7.14 -6.57 -8.00
N VAL A 198 7.25 -7.73 -7.33
CA VAL A 198 6.09 -8.50 -6.88
C VAL A 198 5.33 -7.77 -5.77
N SER A 199 6.04 -7.12 -4.83
CA SER A 199 5.41 -6.27 -3.81
C SER A 199 4.61 -5.12 -4.44
N ARG A 200 5.22 -4.44 -5.42
CA ARG A 200 4.57 -3.37 -6.19
C ARG A 200 3.34 -3.89 -6.94
N TRP A 201 3.42 -5.04 -7.59
CA TRP A 201 2.28 -5.70 -8.24
C TRP A 201 1.13 -5.97 -7.26
N LEU A 202 1.43 -6.61 -6.14
CA LEU A 202 0.45 -6.94 -5.12
C LEU A 202 -0.24 -5.67 -4.57
N LYS A 203 0.55 -4.67 -4.16
CA LYS A 203 0.06 -3.43 -3.54
C LYS A 203 -0.61 -2.46 -4.51
N SER A 204 -0.33 -2.53 -5.81
CA SER A 204 -0.86 -1.56 -6.79
C SER A 204 -2.02 -2.08 -7.60
N LEU A 205 -2.12 -3.39 -7.82
CA LEU A 205 -3.11 -3.99 -8.73
C LEU A 205 -4.02 -5.01 -8.04
N VAL A 206 -3.53 -5.74 -7.05
CA VAL A 206 -4.27 -6.85 -6.43
C VAL A 206 -5.04 -6.38 -5.21
N LEU A 207 -4.34 -5.81 -4.21
CA LEU A 207 -4.95 -5.40 -2.95
C LEU A 207 -5.95 -4.24 -3.10
N PRO A 208 -5.67 -3.17 -3.89
CA PRO A 208 -6.61 -2.04 -4.01
C PRO A 208 -7.95 -2.41 -4.65
N ALA A 209 -7.97 -3.48 -5.47
CA ALA A 209 -9.17 -3.96 -6.13
C ALA A 209 -10.18 -4.56 -5.14
N GLN A 210 -9.70 -5.05 -3.99
CA GLN A 210 -10.54 -5.67 -2.96
C GLN A 210 -11.41 -6.86 -3.44
N ASP A 211 -11.07 -7.45 -4.58
CA ASP A 211 -11.84 -8.53 -5.21
C ASP A 211 -11.37 -9.92 -4.76
N PRO A 212 -10.06 -10.26 -4.82
CA PRO A 212 -9.57 -11.54 -4.27
C PRO A 212 -9.45 -11.49 -2.74
N PHE A 213 -9.03 -10.33 -2.21
CA PHE A 213 -8.85 -10.10 -0.78
C PHE A 213 -9.63 -8.87 -0.36
N ILE A 214 -10.02 -8.81 0.90
CA ILE A 214 -10.54 -7.60 1.51
C ILE A 214 -9.78 -7.33 2.81
N ASP A 215 -9.48 -6.07 3.10
CA ASP A 215 -8.85 -5.66 4.35
C ASP A 215 -9.91 -5.38 5.44
N ALA A 216 -9.45 -5.13 6.67
CA ALA A 216 -10.35 -5.00 7.82
C ALA A 216 -11.31 -3.79 7.71
N PRO A 217 -10.88 -2.55 7.38
CA PRO A 217 -11.80 -1.42 7.24
C PRO A 217 -12.87 -1.66 6.17
N HIS A 218 -12.47 -2.21 5.04
CA HIS A 218 -13.39 -2.44 3.94
C HIS A 218 -14.33 -3.62 4.21
N LEU A 219 -13.85 -4.65 4.91
CA LEU A 219 -14.65 -5.78 5.35
C LEU A 219 -15.80 -5.30 6.26
N VAL A 220 -15.49 -4.55 7.31
CA VAL A 220 -16.52 -4.11 8.26
C VAL A 220 -17.43 -3.03 7.70
N SER A 221 -16.96 -2.25 6.72
CA SER A 221 -17.83 -1.34 5.95
C SER A 221 -18.97 -2.06 5.25
N ARG A 222 -18.76 -3.35 4.90
CA ARG A 222 -19.77 -4.21 4.25
C ARG A 222 -20.52 -5.07 5.26
N PHE A 223 -19.84 -5.55 6.28
CA PHE A 223 -20.40 -6.42 7.33
C PHE A 223 -20.20 -5.80 8.73
N PRO A 224 -20.97 -4.75 9.07
CA PRO A 224 -20.87 -4.07 10.37
C PRO A 224 -21.02 -5.00 11.58
N SER A 225 -21.80 -6.08 11.47
CA SER A 225 -22.04 -7.07 12.52
C SER A 225 -20.78 -7.75 13.04
N LEU A 226 -19.69 -7.73 12.25
CA LEU A 226 -18.39 -8.26 12.65
C LEU A 226 -17.72 -7.44 13.76
N ILE A 227 -18.18 -6.22 14.03
CA ILE A 227 -17.66 -5.37 15.11
C ILE A 227 -18.59 -5.45 16.33
N GLU A 228 -18.03 -5.79 17.50
CA GLU A 228 -18.80 -5.86 18.75
C GLU A 228 -19.49 -4.53 19.12
N ARG A 229 -18.82 -3.40 18.84
CA ARG A 229 -19.28 -2.04 19.13
C ARG A 229 -19.53 -1.22 17.87
N TRP A 230 -20.20 -1.80 16.87
CA TRP A 230 -20.49 -1.13 15.60
C TRP A 230 -21.32 0.16 15.73
N ARG A 231 -21.92 0.45 16.89
CA ARG A 231 -22.60 1.74 17.15
C ARG A 231 -21.66 2.88 17.54
N GLU A 232 -20.42 2.57 17.93
CA GLU A 232 -19.41 3.53 18.35
C GLU A 232 -18.33 3.68 17.27
N ILE A 233 -18.03 4.91 16.81
CA ILE A 233 -16.96 5.17 15.82
C ILE A 233 -15.61 4.59 16.26
N SER A 234 -15.32 4.58 17.55
CA SER A 234 -14.11 3.95 18.10
C SER A 234 -14.03 2.45 17.84
N GLY A 235 -15.15 1.74 17.77
CA GLY A 235 -15.19 0.32 17.40
C GLY A 235 -14.72 0.12 15.97
N TRP A 236 -15.19 0.96 15.05
CA TRP A 236 -14.76 0.95 13.65
C TRP A 236 -13.28 1.32 13.48
N ASN A 237 -12.82 2.38 14.16
CA ASN A 237 -11.44 2.83 14.02
C ASN A 237 -10.39 1.82 14.52
N LYS A 238 -10.77 0.81 15.33
CA LYS A 238 -9.86 -0.29 15.65
C LYS A 238 -9.49 -1.11 14.41
N THR A 239 -10.42 -1.27 13.46
CA THR A 239 -10.17 -2.03 12.23
C THR A 239 -9.28 -1.29 11.26
N ALA A 240 -9.13 0.03 11.42
CA ALA A 240 -8.22 0.89 10.64
C ALA A 240 -6.77 0.90 11.17
N THR A 241 -6.32 -0.22 11.75
CA THR A 241 -4.96 -0.39 12.26
C THR A 241 -4.17 -1.30 11.31
N LEU A 242 -2.91 -0.98 11.03
CA LEU A 242 -2.03 -1.85 10.24
C LEU A 242 -1.46 -2.97 11.13
N THR A 243 -2.28 -4.00 11.34
CA THR A 243 -1.92 -5.16 12.15
C THR A 243 -2.55 -6.44 11.60
N SER A 244 -1.83 -7.54 11.71
CA SER A 244 -2.34 -8.90 11.47
C SER A 244 -2.97 -9.52 12.72
N ASP A 245 -2.82 -8.89 13.90
CA ASP A 245 -3.46 -9.34 15.13
C ASP A 245 -4.96 -9.05 15.10
N LEU A 246 -5.75 -10.09 14.83
CA LEU A 246 -7.20 -10.02 14.78
C LEU A 246 -7.83 -9.53 16.09
N THR A 247 -7.19 -9.77 17.24
CA THR A 247 -7.70 -9.35 18.56
C THR A 247 -7.60 -7.84 18.72
N ALA A 248 -6.54 -7.23 18.18
CA ALA A 248 -6.36 -5.78 18.18
C ALA A 248 -7.42 -5.07 17.31
N LEU A 249 -7.90 -5.72 16.24
CA LEU A 249 -8.91 -5.16 15.34
C LEU A 249 -10.31 -5.10 15.97
N GLY A 250 -10.57 -5.81 17.07
CA GLY A 250 -11.88 -5.83 17.73
C GLY A 250 -12.98 -6.50 16.90
N LEU A 251 -12.60 -7.43 16.03
CA LEU A 251 -13.53 -8.25 15.25
C LEU A 251 -14.03 -9.42 16.11
N GLY A 252 -15.34 -9.68 16.07
CA GLY A 252 -15.93 -10.89 16.63
C GLY A 252 -15.35 -12.10 15.90
N HIS A 253 -14.43 -12.82 16.55
CA HIS A 253 -13.49 -13.72 15.88
C HIS A 253 -14.08 -14.86 15.04
N THR A 254 -15.30 -15.31 15.33
CA THR A 254 -15.78 -16.61 14.87
C THR A 254 -16.17 -16.67 13.38
N PRO A 255 -16.91 -15.72 12.79
CA PRO A 255 -17.44 -15.92 11.44
C PRO A 255 -16.38 -15.76 10.32
N VAL A 256 -15.21 -15.20 10.58
CA VAL A 256 -14.25 -14.88 9.51
C VAL A 256 -12.84 -15.39 9.76
N SER A 257 -12.59 -16.12 10.86
CA SER A 257 -11.26 -16.63 11.20
C SER A 257 -10.67 -17.53 10.12
N ASP A 258 -11.51 -18.39 9.55
CA ASP A 258 -11.07 -19.43 8.61
C ASP A 258 -10.79 -18.86 7.21
N SER A 259 -11.22 -17.62 6.96
CA SER A 259 -11.01 -16.90 5.70
C SER A 259 -9.78 -15.99 5.73
N VAL A 260 -9.08 -15.89 6.87
CA VAL A 260 -7.88 -15.05 7.00
C VAL A 260 -6.75 -15.61 6.15
N ILE A 261 -6.11 -14.75 5.36
CA ILE A 261 -4.89 -15.10 4.63
C ILE A 261 -3.69 -14.37 5.21
N ASP A 262 -2.65 -15.14 5.52
CA ASP A 262 -1.36 -14.59 5.92
C ASP A 262 -0.46 -14.42 4.69
N LEU A 263 -0.31 -13.16 4.28
CA LEU A 263 0.61 -12.75 3.22
C LEU A 263 1.89 -12.13 3.78
N SER A 264 2.21 -12.29 5.07
CA SER A 264 3.48 -11.80 5.60
C SER A 264 4.67 -12.43 4.87
N PRO A 265 5.73 -11.66 4.52
CA PRO A 265 5.98 -10.23 4.78
C PRO A 265 5.53 -9.29 3.64
N TRP A 266 4.66 -9.73 2.73
CA TRP A 266 4.16 -8.96 1.59
C TRP A 266 3.10 -7.93 1.96
N ASN A 267 2.32 -8.19 3.02
CA ASN A 267 1.34 -7.28 3.59
C ASN A 267 1.50 -7.19 5.12
N ASP A 268 1.21 -6.03 5.69
CA ASP A 268 1.41 -5.72 7.11
C ASP A 268 0.11 -5.73 7.94
N HIS A 269 -1.03 -5.96 7.30
CA HIS A 269 -2.33 -6.01 7.95
C HIS A 269 -3.10 -7.26 7.59
N ALA A 270 -4.12 -7.57 8.39
CA ALA A 270 -4.98 -8.72 8.15
C ALA A 270 -5.75 -8.56 6.82
N LEU A 271 -5.81 -9.66 6.08
CA LEU A 271 -6.57 -9.79 4.84
C LEU A 271 -7.46 -11.03 4.93
N TRP A 272 -8.60 -10.98 4.26
CA TRP A 272 -9.52 -12.10 4.15
C TRP A 272 -9.77 -12.45 2.70
N LEU A 273 -9.90 -13.75 2.41
CA LEU A 273 -10.39 -14.24 1.13
C LEU A 273 -11.83 -13.79 0.93
N TRP A 274 -12.05 -12.89 -0.03
CA TRP A 274 -13.36 -12.27 -0.22
C TRP A 274 -14.42 -13.31 -0.62
N SER A 275 -14.05 -14.28 -1.44
CA SER A 275 -14.90 -15.41 -1.86
C SER A 275 -15.44 -16.21 -0.66
N SER A 276 -14.57 -16.53 0.31
CA SER A 276 -14.95 -17.28 1.50
C SER A 276 -15.85 -16.45 2.43
N VAL A 277 -15.55 -15.17 2.62
CA VAL A 277 -16.35 -14.30 3.49
C VAL A 277 -17.75 -14.07 2.91
N ARG A 278 -17.86 -13.70 1.63
CA ARG A 278 -19.16 -13.35 1.01
C ARG A 278 -20.12 -14.54 0.92
N GLU A 279 -19.62 -15.77 1.05
CA GLU A 279 -20.38 -17.01 1.03
C GLU A 279 -20.72 -17.51 2.44
N ASN A 280 -20.16 -16.90 3.49
CA ASN A 280 -20.39 -17.32 4.85
C ASN A 280 -21.75 -16.87 5.39
N ARG A 281 -22.69 -17.81 5.51
CA ARG A 281 -24.04 -17.61 6.05
C ARG A 281 -24.10 -17.33 7.55
N ASP A 282 -23.01 -17.53 8.28
CA ASP A 282 -22.92 -17.14 9.70
C ASP A 282 -22.80 -15.62 9.88
N ILE A 283 -22.50 -14.88 8.81
CA ILE A 283 -22.51 -13.42 8.78
C ILE A 283 -23.95 -12.94 8.55
N PRO A 284 -24.57 -12.19 9.49
CA PRO A 284 -25.94 -11.70 9.37
C PRO A 284 -26.26 -11.06 8.01
N GLU A 285 -25.40 -10.18 7.52
CA GLU A 285 -25.57 -9.45 6.26
C GLU A 285 -25.49 -10.36 5.02
N VAL A 286 -24.83 -11.51 5.10
CA VAL A 286 -24.81 -12.52 4.03
C VAL A 286 -26.06 -13.41 4.10
N SER A 287 -26.55 -13.69 5.32
CA SER A 287 -27.77 -14.48 5.53
C SER A 287 -29.05 -13.70 5.15
N ASP A 288 -29.11 -12.42 5.49
CA ASP A 288 -30.21 -11.49 5.24
C ASP A 288 -29.68 -10.14 4.72
N PRO A 289 -29.32 -10.06 3.43
CA PRO A 289 -28.75 -8.83 2.86
C PRO A 289 -29.71 -7.64 2.87
N TRP A 290 -31.03 -7.89 2.87
CA TRP A 290 -32.05 -6.85 2.79
C TRP A 290 -32.46 -6.30 4.16
N GLY A 291 -32.30 -7.09 5.23
CA GLY A 291 -32.57 -6.68 6.60
C GLY A 291 -31.41 -5.98 7.31
N SER A 292 -30.21 -5.96 6.72
CA SER A 292 -29.03 -5.38 7.33
C SER A 292 -29.08 -3.85 7.43
N GLU A 293 -28.81 -3.31 8.62
CA GLU A 293 -28.64 -1.86 8.81
C GLU A 293 -27.28 -1.42 8.28
N GLN A 294 -27.25 -0.45 7.37
CA GLN A 294 -26.00 0.20 6.98
C GLN A 294 -25.49 1.07 8.14
N GLY A 295 -24.21 0.95 8.46
CA GLY A 295 -23.56 1.81 9.44
C GLY A 295 -23.61 3.30 9.03
N PRO A 296 -23.69 4.25 9.98
CA PRO A 296 -23.73 5.68 9.68
C PRO A 296 -22.34 6.27 9.32
N VAL A 297 -21.33 5.41 9.18
CA VAL A 297 -19.93 5.78 9.00
C VAL A 297 -19.38 5.21 7.71
N VAL A 298 -18.30 5.82 7.22
CA VAL A 298 -17.54 5.36 6.05
C VAL A 298 -16.06 5.47 6.35
N PHE A 299 -15.28 4.54 5.79
CA PHE A 299 -13.82 4.58 5.86
C PHE A 299 -13.26 5.61 4.89
N LEU A 300 -12.39 6.49 5.37
CA LEU A 300 -11.69 7.48 4.56
C LEU A 300 -10.31 6.97 4.16
N GLU A 301 -10.09 6.86 2.86
CA GLU A 301 -8.83 6.38 2.30
C GLU A 301 -7.66 7.35 2.53
N ASP A 302 -7.94 8.66 2.59
CA ASP A 302 -6.91 9.70 2.79
C ASP A 302 -6.48 9.88 4.25
N LEU A 303 -7.31 9.45 5.20
CA LEU A 303 -7.06 9.60 6.63
C LEU A 303 -6.87 8.28 7.38
N SER A 304 -7.11 7.13 6.73
CA SER A 304 -7.13 5.81 7.36
C SER A 304 -8.03 5.75 8.60
N GLN A 305 -9.25 6.27 8.52
CA GLN A 305 -10.18 6.27 9.66
C GLN A 305 -11.64 6.31 9.20
N PHE A 306 -12.52 5.83 10.05
CA PHE A 306 -13.95 5.97 9.91
C PHE A 306 -14.43 7.32 10.43
N ILE A 307 -15.27 7.98 9.63
CA ILE A 307 -16.02 9.17 10.03
C ILE A 307 -17.49 9.01 9.66
N ARG A 308 -18.33 9.94 10.11
CA ARG A 308 -19.72 9.99 9.67
C ARG A 308 -19.81 10.26 8.16
N ARG A 309 -20.72 9.56 7.49
CA ARG A 309 -20.92 9.65 6.03
C ARG A 309 -21.20 11.08 5.54
N ASP A 310 -21.85 11.91 6.34
CA ASP A 310 -22.19 13.31 6.01
C ASP A 310 -20.98 14.28 6.01
N ALA A 311 -19.82 13.84 6.49
CA ALA A 311 -18.56 14.57 6.44
C ALA A 311 -17.56 14.01 5.40
N ALA A 312 -17.99 13.00 4.64
CA ALA A 312 -17.18 12.32 3.63
C ALA A 312 -17.63 12.69 2.21
N LEU A 313 -16.69 12.61 1.26
CA LEU A 313 -16.93 12.75 -0.17
C LEU A 313 -16.66 11.40 -0.82
N GLY A 314 -17.66 10.84 -1.49
CA GLY A 314 -17.50 9.64 -2.30
C GLY A 314 -16.78 9.96 -3.61
N PHE A 315 -15.89 9.07 -4.06
CA PHE A 315 -15.28 9.10 -5.38
C PHE A 315 -15.26 7.68 -5.98
N ALA A 316 -15.25 7.58 -7.30
CA ALA A 316 -15.09 6.30 -8.00
C ALA A 316 -13.59 6.06 -8.25
N SER A 317 -13.06 4.98 -7.68
CA SER A 317 -11.72 4.48 -7.95
C SER A 317 -11.59 4.03 -9.41
N GLN A 318 -10.38 4.15 -9.98
CA GLN A 318 -10.10 3.60 -11.31
C GLN A 318 -9.63 2.14 -11.27
N VAL A 319 -9.38 1.61 -10.07
CA VAL A 319 -9.05 0.20 -9.90
C VAL A 319 -10.30 -0.63 -10.20
N PRO A 320 -10.28 -1.54 -11.18
CA PRO A 320 -11.42 -2.40 -11.49
C PRO A 320 -11.80 -3.21 -10.26
N SER A 321 -13.04 -3.03 -9.79
CA SER A 321 -13.59 -3.69 -8.61
C SER A 321 -15.11 -3.71 -8.68
N MET A 322 -15.75 -4.69 -8.04
CA MET A 322 -17.20 -4.62 -7.75
C MET A 322 -17.54 -3.52 -6.74
N HIS A 323 -16.52 -2.95 -6.11
CA HIS A 323 -16.61 -1.90 -5.13
C HIS A 323 -15.69 -0.77 -5.58
N ASP A 324 -16.15 0.07 -6.48
CA ASP A 324 -15.37 1.19 -7.02
C ASP A 324 -15.52 2.47 -6.18
N ILE A 325 -16.65 2.63 -5.47
CA ILE A 325 -16.87 3.80 -4.61
C ILE A 325 -16.01 3.73 -3.35
N ARG A 326 -15.24 4.79 -3.12
CA ARG A 326 -14.39 5.05 -1.95
C ARG A 326 -14.67 6.43 -1.39
N PHE A 327 -14.12 6.75 -0.22
CA PHE A 327 -14.40 8.02 0.44
C PHE A 327 -13.12 8.75 0.85
N VAL A 328 -13.16 10.08 0.77
CA VAL A 328 -12.16 11.01 1.33
C VAL A 328 -12.85 12.06 2.21
N LEU A 329 -12.08 12.87 2.92
CA LEU A 329 -12.63 13.98 3.69
C LEU A 329 -13.26 15.06 2.78
N ALA A 330 -14.49 15.47 3.05
CA ALA A 330 -15.19 16.47 2.23
C ALA A 330 -14.79 17.92 2.59
N THR A 331 -13.67 18.41 2.08
CA THR A 331 -13.07 19.73 2.43
C THR A 331 -14.00 20.96 2.35
N ASN A 332 -15.07 20.92 1.53
CA ASN A 332 -16.00 22.03 1.32
C ASN A 332 -17.32 21.94 2.12
N THR A 333 -17.45 20.99 3.04
CA THR A 333 -18.70 20.81 3.81
C THR A 333 -18.66 21.52 5.17
N SER A 334 -19.82 21.93 5.67
CA SER A 334 -19.96 22.41 7.05
C SER A 334 -19.53 21.35 8.07
N GLY A 335 -19.62 20.06 7.71
CA GLY A 335 -19.06 18.92 8.43
C GLY A 335 -17.54 18.96 8.52
N ALA A 336 -16.83 19.12 7.39
CA ALA A 336 -15.38 19.29 7.40
C ALA A 336 -14.96 20.56 8.15
N ALA A 337 -15.66 21.68 8.00
CA ALA A 337 -15.36 22.88 8.78
C ALA A 337 -15.50 22.65 10.30
N ARG A 338 -16.49 21.85 10.73
CA ARG A 338 -16.64 21.43 12.15
C ARG A 338 -15.55 20.47 12.58
N LEU A 339 -15.17 19.51 11.74
CA LEU A 339 -14.06 18.59 11.99
C LEU A 339 -12.75 19.38 12.12
N LEU A 340 -12.39 20.19 11.13
CA LEU A 340 -11.23 21.08 11.13
C LEU A 340 -11.21 21.99 12.37
N LYS A 341 -12.36 22.57 12.76
CA LYS A 341 -12.45 23.38 13.99
C LYS A 341 -12.24 22.57 15.26
N ARG A 342 -12.70 21.31 15.30
CA ARG A 342 -12.51 20.37 16.42
C ARG A 342 -11.03 19.96 16.51
N GLU A 343 -10.40 19.66 15.38
CA GLU A 343 -8.97 19.34 15.28
C GLU A 343 -8.12 20.52 15.71
N LYS A 344 -8.42 21.73 15.22
CA LYS A 344 -7.76 22.97 15.68
C LYS A 344 -7.83 23.17 17.19
N LYS A 345 -8.99 22.90 17.80
CA LYS A 345 -9.17 23.03 19.26
C LYS A 345 -8.35 22.00 20.03
N ARG A 346 -8.16 20.80 19.47
CA ARG A 346 -7.41 19.69 20.09
C ARG A 346 -5.90 19.88 20.00
N ALA A 347 -5.39 20.26 18.83
CA ALA A 347 -3.99 20.66 18.65
C ALA A 347 -3.61 21.76 19.67
N LYS A 348 -4.47 22.78 19.80
CA LYS A 348 -4.30 23.83 20.83
C LYS A 348 -4.26 23.29 22.26
N ALA A 349 -5.08 22.30 22.60
CA ALA A 349 -5.09 21.67 23.93
C ALA A 349 -3.81 20.87 24.21
N ARG A 350 -3.11 20.43 23.17
CA ARG A 350 -1.83 19.70 23.25
C ARG A 350 -0.60 20.60 23.16
N GLY A 351 -0.79 21.92 23.06
CA GLY A 351 0.30 22.87 22.90
C GLY A 351 0.93 22.84 21.51
N VAL A 352 0.16 22.46 20.50
CA VAL A 352 0.64 22.36 19.11
C VAL A 352 -0.11 23.36 18.23
N GLU A 353 0.64 24.07 17.40
CA GLU A 353 0.09 24.97 16.37
C GLU A 353 -0.57 24.14 15.25
N TRP A 354 -1.74 24.58 14.79
CA TRP A 354 -2.55 23.88 13.78
C TRP A 354 -2.69 24.75 12.54
N ASP A 355 -2.28 24.21 11.39
CA ASP A 355 -2.39 24.80 10.06
C ASP A 355 -2.94 23.75 9.08
N PRO A 356 -4.15 23.95 8.51
CA PRO A 356 -4.80 22.97 7.65
C PRO A 356 -4.04 22.64 6.36
N CYS A 357 -2.99 23.41 6.02
CA CYS A 357 -2.12 23.19 4.87
C CYS A 357 -0.70 22.72 5.26
N ASP A 358 -0.37 22.67 6.55
CA ASP A 358 0.93 22.24 7.05
C ASP A 358 0.85 20.80 7.58
N PRO A 359 1.45 19.81 6.87
CA PRO A 359 1.44 18.41 7.28
C PRO A 359 2.14 18.14 8.63
N THR A 360 2.88 19.11 9.19
CA THR A 360 3.52 19.01 10.51
C THR A 360 2.63 19.50 11.67
N SER A 361 1.54 20.21 11.37
CA SER A 361 0.66 20.85 12.36
C SER A 361 -0.48 19.94 12.87
N VAL A 362 -0.45 18.68 12.44
CA VAL A 362 -1.47 17.69 12.75
C VAL A 362 -0.99 16.84 13.92
N THR A 363 -1.54 17.06 15.12
CA THR A 363 -1.09 16.40 16.36
C THR A 363 -2.20 15.68 17.13
N PRO A 364 -1.85 14.71 18.02
CA PRO A 364 -2.63 13.49 18.18
C PRO A 364 -3.97 13.61 18.96
N TYR A 365 -4.74 12.52 19.14
CA TYR A 365 -6.13 12.51 19.64
C TYR A 365 -6.06 12.03 21.10
N PRO A 366 -6.60 12.76 22.10
CA PRO A 366 -6.71 12.17 23.43
C PRO A 366 -7.85 11.16 23.42
N SER A 367 -7.59 9.94 23.89
CA SER A 367 -8.53 8.82 24.02
C SER A 367 -9.62 9.01 25.08
N THR A 368 -9.85 10.25 25.54
CA THR A 368 -10.85 10.57 26.56
C THR A 368 -11.86 11.55 26.00
N LEU A 369 -13.08 11.05 25.77
CA LEU A 369 -14.37 11.72 25.52
C LEU A 369 -15.09 11.13 24.29
N LEU A 370 -15.56 9.90 24.46
CA LEU A 370 -16.71 9.33 23.75
C LEU A 370 -17.76 8.96 24.80
N ALA A 371 -18.48 9.97 25.27
CA ALA A 371 -19.75 9.86 25.96
C ALA A 371 -20.47 11.19 25.75
N GLU A 372 -21.19 11.28 24.63
CA GLU A 372 -22.47 11.99 24.43
C GLU A 372 -22.95 11.76 22.99
#